data_AF-C8RX60-F1
#
_entry.id   AF-C8RX60-F1
#
_cell.length_a   1.000
_cell.length_b   1.000
_cell.length_c   1.000
_cell.angle_alpha   90.00
_cell.angle_beta   90.00
_cell.angle_gamma   90.00
#
_symmetry.space_group_name_H-M   'P 1'
#
loop_
_entity.id
_entity.type
_entity.pdbx_description
1 polymer ?
#
loop_
_entity_poly.entity_id
_entity_poly.type
_entity_poly.pdbx_seq_one_letter_code
_entity_poly.pdbx_strand_id
1 'polypeptide(L)'
;MSKREQMARLSQLAGLILDVKLTDLHAAARSRQESLDRLAGLEATPATDLPEIAAAQAGLLYERWAEARRAEINLTLARQTAAWLDLQAEARQAFGRSDVLQRLRDGSTA
;
A
#
# COMPACT_ATOMS: atom_id res chain seq x y z
N MET A 1 28.44 -29.60 -8.26
CA MET A 1 27.00 -29.27 -8.26
C MET A 1 26.39 -29.67 -9.59
N SER A 2 25.26 -30.37 -9.55
CA SER A 2 24.50 -30.72 -10.75
C SER A 2 23.61 -29.56 -11.21
N LYS A 3 23.20 -29.57 -12.49
CA LYS A 3 22.25 -28.58 -13.03
C LYS A 3 20.93 -28.56 -12.25
N ARG A 4 20.49 -29.72 -11.74
CA ARG A 4 19.27 -29.86 -10.94
C ARG A 4 19.40 -29.15 -9.58
N GLU A 5 20.54 -29.30 -8.91
CA GLU A 5 20.83 -28.59 -7.65
C GLU A 5 20.91 -27.07 -7.85
N GLN A 6 21.53 -26.63 -8.94
CA GLN A 6 21.57 -25.20 -9.30
C GLN A 6 20.17 -24.64 -9.54
N MET A 7 19.32 -25.36 -10.27
CA MET A 7 17.94 -24.94 -10.53
C MET A 7 17.10 -24.89 -9.26
N ALA A 8 17.25 -25.89 -8.38
CA ALA A 8 16.57 -25.90 -7.08
C ALA A 8 16.97 -24.68 -6.22
N ARG A 9 18.26 -24.34 -6.19
CA ARG A 9 18.77 -23.17 -5.45
C ARG A 9 18.27 -21.85 -6.04
N LEU A 10 18.25 -21.71 -7.36
CA LEU A 10 17.72 -20.52 -8.03
C LEU A 10 16.22 -20.33 -7.76
N SER A 11 15.44 -21.41 -7.83
CA SER A 11 14.01 -21.41 -7.50
C SER A 11 13.79 -20.99 -6.04
N GLN A 12 14.58 -21.53 -5.10
CA GLN A 12 14.51 -21.14 -3.69
C GLN A 12 14.84 -19.66 -3.48
N LEU A 13 15.91 -19.16 -4.10
CA LEU A 13 16.30 -17.76 -3.97
C LEU A 13 15.24 -16.82 -4.56
N ALA A 14 14.65 -17.19 -5.70
CA ALA A 14 13.57 -16.42 -6.30
C ALA A 14 12.31 -16.38 -5.41
N GLY A 15 12.00 -17.47 -4.72
CA GLY A 15 10.93 -17.50 -3.71
C GLY A 15 11.20 -16.52 -2.57
N LEU A 16 12.41 -16.53 -2.01
CA LEU A 16 12.80 -15.58 -0.95
C LEU A 16 12.72 -14.12 -1.40
N ILE A 17 13.14 -13.82 -2.64
CA ILE A 17 13.04 -12.47 -3.21
C ILE A 17 11.56 -12.06 -3.35
N LEU A 18 10.70 -12.98 -3.80
CA LEU A 18 9.26 -12.73 -3.88
C LEU A 18 8.67 -12.42 -2.50
N ASP A 19 9.01 -13.21 -1.48
CA ASP A 19 8.51 -13.00 -0.11
C ASP A 19 8.88 -11.61 0.43
N VAL A 20 10.12 -11.16 0.19
CA VAL A 20 10.57 -9.80 0.56
C VAL A 20 9.74 -8.75 -0.17
N LYS A 21 9.57 -8.88 -1.50
CA LYS A 21 8.80 -7.90 -2.28
C LYS A 21 7.32 -7.85 -1.90
N LEU A 22 6.71 -8.98 -1.56
CA LEU A 22 5.35 -9.01 -1.04
C LEU A 22 5.24 -8.36 0.34
N THR A 23 6.23 -8.56 1.21
CA THR A 23 6.29 -7.91 2.52
C THR A 23 6.36 -6.39 2.39
N ASP A 24 7.23 -5.89 1.52
CA ASP A 24 7.36 -4.45 1.24
C ASP A 24 6.05 -3.89 0.67
N LEU A 25 5.45 -4.58 -0.30
CA LEU A 25 4.16 -4.19 -0.90
C LEU A 25 3.05 -4.12 0.15
N HIS A 26 2.98 -5.08 1.06
CA HIS A 26 1.99 -5.08 2.14
C HIS A 26 2.20 -3.94 3.13
N ALA A 27 3.45 -3.62 3.48
CA ALA A 27 3.76 -2.49 4.36
C ALA A 27 3.36 -1.15 3.73
N ALA A 28 3.64 -0.97 2.43
CA ALA A 28 3.24 0.22 1.68
C ALA A 28 1.71 0.33 1.55
N ALA A 29 1.02 -0.78 1.26
CA ALA A 29 -0.43 -0.83 1.19
C ALA A 29 -1.08 -0.45 2.53
N ARG A 30 -0.56 -0.95 3.66
CA ARG A 30 -1.05 -0.60 5.00
C ARG A 30 -0.87 0.88 5.30
N SER A 31 0.32 1.42 5.02
CA SER A 31 0.62 2.84 5.23
C SER A 31 -0.32 3.75 4.43
N ARG A 32 -0.64 3.35 3.19
CA ARG A 32 -1.61 4.03 2.33
C ARG A 32 -3.02 3.95 2.91
N GLN A 33 -3.43 2.78 3.39
CA GLN A 33 -4.76 2.58 3.99
C GLN A 33 -4.94 3.44 5.24
N GLU A 34 -3.93 3.51 6.12
CA GLU A 34 -3.98 4.36 7.30
C GLU A 34 -4.21 5.84 6.96
N SER A 35 -3.61 6.34 5.88
CA SER A 35 -3.85 7.71 5.41
C SER A 35 -5.28 7.90 4.88
N LEU A 36 -5.84 6.92 4.18
CA LEU A 36 -7.24 6.95 3.73
C LEU A 36 -8.21 6.94 4.91
N ASP A 37 -7.94 6.11 5.92
CA ASP A 37 -8.77 6.03 7.13
C ASP A 37 -8.72 7.35 7.90
N ARG A 38 -7.56 8.01 7.97
CA ARG A 38 -7.43 9.35 8.56
C ARG A 38 -8.21 10.41 7.80
N LEU A 39 -8.26 10.35 6.46
CA LEU A 39 -9.09 11.27 5.67
C LEU A 39 -10.58 11.04 5.94
N ALA A 40 -11.03 9.78 5.97
CA ALA A 40 -12.41 9.45 6.29
C ALA A 40 -12.79 9.94 7.69
N GLY A 41 -11.87 9.86 8.66
CA GLY A 41 -12.06 10.39 10.01
C GLY A 41 -12.16 11.92 10.12
N LEU A 42 -11.88 12.67 9.05
CA LEU A 42 -12.04 14.13 9.03
C LEU A 42 -13.42 14.59 8.55
N GLU A 43 -14.29 13.69 8.09
CA GLU A 43 -15.65 14.04 7.70
C GLU A 43 -16.45 14.59 8.90
N ALA A 44 -16.88 15.84 8.80
CA ALA A 44 -17.60 16.51 9.88
C ALA A 44 -19.06 16.01 9.96
N THR A 45 -19.53 15.76 11.18
CA THR A 45 -20.97 15.68 11.46
C THR A 45 -21.43 17.01 12.08
N PRO A 46 -22.54 17.60 11.62
CA PRO A 46 -23.05 18.83 12.21
C PRO A 46 -23.33 18.69 13.71
N ALA A 47 -22.96 19.70 14.50
CA ALA A 47 -23.32 19.76 15.92
C ALA A 47 -24.84 19.94 16.07
N THR A 48 -25.49 19.04 16.79
CA THR A 48 -26.95 19.03 16.99
C THR A 48 -27.37 19.54 18.36
N ASP A 49 -26.42 19.71 19.27
CA ASP A 49 -26.59 20.12 20.66
C ASP A 49 -26.38 21.63 20.88
N LEU A 50 -26.02 22.38 19.82
CA LEU A 50 -25.77 23.81 19.87
C LEU A 50 -26.90 24.62 19.20
N PRO A 51 -27.15 25.86 19.65
CA PRO A 51 -27.95 26.81 18.89
C PRO A 51 -27.41 26.97 17.47
N GLU A 52 -28.29 27.13 16.49
CA GLU A 52 -27.97 27.08 15.05
C GLU A 52 -26.76 27.94 14.65
N ILE A 53 -26.70 29.19 15.13
CA ILE A 53 -25.60 30.11 14.83
C ILE A 53 -24.27 29.60 15.43
N ALA A 54 -24.31 29.06 16.65
CA ALA A 54 -23.14 28.50 17.31
C ALA A 54 -22.67 27.20 16.63
N ALA A 55 -23.61 26.34 16.21
CA ALA A 55 -23.32 25.14 15.42
C ALA A 55 -22.64 25.48 14.09
N ALA A 56 -23.14 26.51 13.38
CA ALA A 56 -22.56 26.97 12.12
C ALA A 56 -21.15 27.54 12.30
N GLN A 57 -20.91 28.34 13.35
CA GLN A 57 -19.58 28.86 13.66
C GLN A 57 -18.59 27.74 14.01
N ALA A 58 -19.01 26.76 14.81
CA ALA A 58 -18.20 25.59 15.14
C ALA A 58 -17.85 24.78 13.88
N GLY A 59 -18.82 24.56 12.99
CA GLY A 59 -18.61 23.90 11.71
C GLY A 59 -17.58 24.61 10.82
N LEU A 60 -17.67 25.94 10.68
CA LEU A 60 -16.70 26.71 9.90
C LEU A 60 -15.28 26.64 10.48
N LEU A 61 -15.15 26.72 11.81
CA LEU A 61 -13.85 26.61 12.48
C LEU A 61 -13.25 25.22 12.31
N TYR A 62 -14.07 24.18 12.43
CA TYR A 62 -13.66 22.80 12.18
C TYR A 62 -13.23 22.61 10.74
N GLU A 63 -14.02 23.04 9.75
CA GLU A 63 -13.68 22.87 8.33
C GLU A 63 -12.36 23.55 7.97
N ARG A 64 -12.12 24.75 8.49
CA ARG A 64 -10.83 25.45 8.28
C ARG A 64 -9.64 24.65 8.83
N TRP A 65 -9.79 24.04 10.01
CA TRP A 65 -8.77 23.17 10.59
C TRP A 65 -8.62 21.86 9.80
N ALA A 66 -9.74 21.23 9.43
CA ALA A 66 -9.79 19.98 8.70
C ALA A 66 -9.16 20.13 7.31
N GLU A 67 -9.34 21.27 6.65
CA GLU A 67 -8.76 21.54 5.33
C GLU A 67 -7.23 21.51 5.35
N ALA A 68 -6.61 22.19 6.32
CA ALA A 68 -5.16 22.13 6.51
C ALA A 68 -4.69 20.68 6.76
N ARG A 69 -5.46 19.92 7.55
CA ARG A 69 -5.14 18.53 7.86
C ARG A 69 -5.30 17.60 6.65
N ARG A 70 -6.35 17.78 5.85
CA ARG A 70 -6.58 17.07 4.58
C ARG A 70 -5.44 17.31 3.61
N ALA A 71 -4.99 18.56 3.47
CA ALA A 71 -3.86 18.89 2.59
C ALA A 71 -2.56 18.14 2.97
N GLU A 72 -2.21 18.11 4.26
CA GLU A 72 -1.05 17.37 4.78
C GLU A 72 -1.14 15.87 4.51
N ILE A 73 -2.32 15.28 4.77
CA ILE A 73 -2.55 13.85 4.56
C ILE A 73 -2.53 13.52 3.07
N ASN A 74 -3.15 14.33 2.21
CA ASN A 74 -3.17 14.13 0.76
C ASN A 74 -1.77 14.14 0.16
N LEU A 75 -0.88 15.03 0.61
CA LEU A 75 0.52 15.04 0.17
C LEU A 75 1.26 13.75 0.56
N THR A 76 0.98 13.24 1.76
CA THR A 76 1.56 11.98 2.23
C THR A 76 0.99 10.79 1.47
N LEU A 77 -0.32 10.76 1.24
CA LEU A 77 -1.03 9.73 0.49
C LEU A 77 -0.55 9.67 -0.96
N ALA A 78 -0.26 10.81 -1.60
CA ALA A 78 0.30 10.85 -2.94
C ALA A 78 1.66 10.15 -3.00
N ARG A 79 2.57 10.45 -2.07
CA ARG A 79 3.89 9.79 -1.97
C ARG A 79 3.77 8.30 -1.70
N GLN A 80 2.89 7.91 -0.76
CA GLN A 80 2.64 6.50 -0.45
C GLN A 80 2.04 5.75 -1.64
N THR A 81 1.16 6.39 -2.41
CA THR A 81 0.54 5.79 -3.60
C THR A 81 1.59 5.56 -4.70
N ALA A 82 2.49 6.51 -4.93
CA ALA A 82 3.61 6.32 -5.86
C ALA A 82 4.49 5.13 -5.43
N ALA A 83 4.93 5.11 -4.17
CA ALA A 83 5.75 4.01 -3.64
C ALA A 83 5.04 2.65 -3.71
N TRP A 84 3.73 2.61 -3.45
CA TRP A 84 2.93 1.39 -3.56
C TRP A 84 2.86 0.88 -5.01
N LEU A 85 2.71 1.76 -5.99
CA LEU A 85 2.72 1.39 -7.41
C LEU A 85 4.07 0.82 -7.85
N ASP A 86 5.17 1.43 -7.41
CA ASP A 86 6.52 0.94 -7.71
C ASP A 86 6.74 -0.46 -7.12
N LEU A 87 6.41 -0.65 -5.83
CA LEU A 87 6.51 -1.94 -5.15
C LEU A 87 5.58 -3.00 -5.76
N GLN A 88 4.40 -2.61 -6.24
CA GLN A 88 3.49 -3.53 -6.95
C GLN A 88 4.14 -4.03 -8.24
N ALA A 89 4.79 -3.15 -9.01
CA ALA A 89 5.49 -3.52 -10.22
C ALA A 89 6.68 -4.47 -9.92
N GLU A 90 7.46 -4.18 -8.88
CA GLU A 90 8.57 -5.03 -8.44
C GLU A 90 8.11 -6.42 -7.98
N ALA A 91 7.06 -6.49 -7.16
CA ALA A 91 6.47 -7.76 -6.71
C ALA A 91 5.94 -8.59 -7.89
N ARG A 92 5.30 -7.95 -8.88
CA ARG A 92 4.84 -8.63 -10.11
C ARG A 92 6.00 -9.23 -10.89
N GLN A 93 7.12 -8.52 -11.02
CA GLN A 93 8.32 -9.05 -11.68
C GLN A 93 8.95 -10.20 -10.91
N ALA A 94 9.08 -10.07 -9.58
CA ALA A 94 9.60 -11.13 -8.72
C ALA A 94 8.74 -12.40 -8.81
N PHE A 95 7.42 -12.23 -8.81
CA PHE A 95 6.47 -13.33 -8.97
C PHE A 95 6.68 -14.05 -10.30
N GLY A 96 6.72 -13.32 -11.42
CA GLY A 96 6.93 -13.93 -12.73
C GLY A 96 8.26 -14.70 -12.81
N ARG A 97 9.35 -14.16 -12.23
CA ARG A 97 10.63 -14.87 -12.18
C ARG A 97 10.57 -16.14 -11.32
N SER A 98 9.90 -16.08 -10.16
CA SER A 98 9.71 -17.23 -9.28
C SER A 98 8.90 -18.33 -9.94
N ASP A 99 7.79 -17.98 -10.60
CA ASP A 99 6.92 -18.91 -11.33
C ASP A 99 7.66 -19.60 -12.49
N VAL A 100 8.41 -18.85 -13.30
CA VAL A 100 9.22 -19.43 -14.39
C VAL A 100 10.27 -20.41 -13.86
N LEU A 101 11.02 -20.03 -12.81
CA LEU A 101 12.05 -20.90 -12.23
C LEU A 101 11.44 -22.15 -11.58
N GLN A 102 10.25 -22.04 -10.99
CA GLN A 102 9.51 -23.19 -10.47
C GLN A 102 9.10 -24.14 -11.58
N ARG A 103 8.51 -23.63 -12.68
CA ARG A 103 8.12 -24.45 -13.84
C ARG A 103 9.31 -25.16 -14.49
N LEU A 104 10.44 -24.46 -14.64
CA LEU A 104 11.67 -25.03 -15.18
C LEU A 104 12.26 -26.13 -14.27
N ARG A 105 12.16 -25.97 -12.95
CA ARG A 105 12.58 -26.98 -11.98
C ARG A 105 11.69 -28.23 -12.05
N ASP A 106 10.39 -28.02 -12.18
CA ASP A 106 9.37 -29.07 -12.16
C ASP A 106 9.25 -29.78 -13.53
N GLY A 107 9.96 -29.31 -14.55
CA GLY A 107 9.96 -29.90 -15.90
C GLY A 107 8.67 -29.66 -16.68
N SER A 108 7.84 -28.72 -16.22
CA SER A 108 6.57 -28.37 -16.83
C SER A 108 6.78 -27.18 -17.77
N THR A 109 7.10 -27.46 -19.03
CA THR A 109 7.00 -26.48 -20.11
C THR A 109 5.58 -26.52 -20.64
N ALA A 110 4.85 -25.41 -20.51
CA ALA A 110 3.63 -25.19 -21.28
C ALA A 110 3.93 -25.18 -22.79
#